data_AF-A0AAE6FW45-F1
#
_entry.id   AF-A0AAE6FW45-F1
#
_cell.length_a   1.000
_cell.length_b   1.000
_cell.length_c   1.000
_cell.angle_alpha   90.00
_cell.angle_beta   90.00
_cell.angle_gamma   90.00
#
_symmetry.space_group_name_H-M   'P 1'
#
loop_
_entity.id
_entity.type
_entity.pdbx_description
1 polymer ?
#
loop_
_entity_poly.entity_id
_entity_poly.type
_entity_poly.pdbx_seq_one_letter_code
_entity_poly.pdbx_strand_id
1 'polypeptide(L)'
;MKTFESRLRVWCGLLLVAGAVGCTVNFPDDVPYTCTETADCGGDGYVCTSLPDNGPRYCCLPDPAEVCNGLDDDCDGLVDNLETACYTGPEGTLDVGLCHAGESICTRDASIACVGEVLPGLETCNGLDDDCDGAVDEDFDLKTDPGHCGACNNDCSFLQDCVNGECVRRQELDCANGQDDDGDGFTDCQDRADCPTNTQCGPLRSADENDYPRCQVNGVCL
;
A
#
# COMPACT_ATOMS: atom_id res chain seq x y z
N MET A 1 13.96 6.97 39.99
CA MET A 1 14.42 6.65 41.35
C MET A 1 13.47 5.64 41.98
N LYS A 2 13.76 4.35 41.79
CA LYS A 2 13.33 3.27 42.69
C LYS A 2 14.59 2.42 42.91
N THR A 3 14.89 2.16 44.17
CA THR A 3 16.19 1.71 44.66
C THR A 3 16.49 0.26 44.26
N PHE A 4 17.61 0.09 43.56
CA PHE A 4 18.25 -1.19 43.26
C PHE A 4 19.07 -1.61 44.48
N GLU A 5 18.70 -2.68 45.16
CA GLU A 5 19.49 -3.31 46.23
C GLU A 5 19.84 -4.73 45.81
N SER A 6 21.03 -4.90 45.22
CA SER A 6 21.66 -6.20 44.98
C SER A 6 22.32 -6.69 46.27
N ARG A 7 21.63 -7.55 47.04
CA ARG A 7 22.27 -8.32 48.12
C ARG A 7 21.71 -9.74 48.18
N LEU A 8 22.49 -10.66 47.60
CA LEU A 8 22.37 -12.09 47.84
C LEU A 8 22.50 -12.35 49.35
N ARG A 9 21.39 -12.72 50.01
CA ARG A 9 21.38 -13.18 51.41
C ARG A 9 20.54 -14.46 51.51
N VAL A 10 21.23 -15.59 51.46
CA VAL A 10 20.67 -16.88 51.88
C VAL A 10 20.52 -16.82 53.41
N TRP A 11 19.29 -16.73 53.89
CA TRP A 11 18.94 -16.91 55.31
C TRP A 11 18.20 -18.23 55.47
N CYS A 12 18.94 -19.30 55.74
CA CYS A 12 18.35 -20.54 56.25
C CYS A 12 18.39 -20.45 57.78
N GLY A 13 17.34 -19.85 58.37
CA GLY A 13 17.18 -19.70 59.82
C GLY A 13 16.56 -20.94 60.44
N LEU A 14 17.36 -21.66 61.23
CA LEU A 14 16.93 -22.80 62.04
C LEU A 14 16.01 -22.31 63.18
N LEU A 15 14.70 -22.52 63.07
CA LEU A 15 13.73 -22.26 64.14
C LEU A 15 12.77 -23.45 64.30
N LEU A 16 13.02 -24.22 65.36
CA LEU A 16 12.14 -25.25 65.89
C LEU A 16 10.95 -24.62 66.62
N VAL A 17 9.93 -24.16 65.92
CA VAL A 17 8.54 -24.04 66.42
C VAL A 17 7.61 -24.10 65.20
N ALA A 18 6.57 -24.94 65.25
CA ALA A 18 5.63 -25.19 64.15
C ALA A 18 5.16 -23.90 63.45
N GLY A 19 5.54 -23.76 62.18
CA GLY A 19 5.14 -22.68 61.28
C GLY A 19 5.92 -22.86 59.99
N ALA A 20 5.21 -23.03 58.87
CA ALA A 20 5.82 -23.30 57.57
C ALA A 20 6.93 -22.28 57.27
N VAL A 21 8.17 -22.76 57.24
CA VAL A 21 9.33 -21.98 56.80
C VAL A 21 9.21 -21.91 55.28
N GLY A 22 8.48 -20.92 54.78
CA GLY A 22 8.46 -20.60 53.36
C GLY A 22 9.77 -19.92 52.98
N CYS A 23 10.55 -20.57 52.12
CA CYS A 23 11.67 -19.91 51.46
C CYS A 23 11.10 -19.15 50.26
N THR A 24 11.02 -17.82 50.33
CA THR A 24 10.71 -16.99 49.17
C THR A 24 12.00 -16.74 48.41
N VAL A 25 12.13 -17.33 47.24
CA VAL A 25 13.17 -16.99 46.26
C VAL A 25 12.61 -15.87 45.41
N ASN A 26 13.28 -14.71 45.43
CA ASN A 26 12.92 -13.59 44.56
C ASN A 26 13.60 -13.84 43.23
N PHE A 27 12.81 -14.20 42.21
CA PHE A 27 13.32 -14.55 40.90
C PHE A 27 13.44 -13.28 40.03
N PRO A 28 14.53 -13.08 39.28
CA PRO A 28 14.54 -12.12 38.18
C PRO A 28 13.47 -12.52 37.16
N ASP A 29 12.64 -11.56 36.76
CA ASP A 29 11.47 -11.76 35.89
C ASP A 29 11.85 -12.29 34.48
N ASP A 30 13.13 -12.21 34.08
CA ASP A 30 13.58 -12.37 32.69
C ASP A 30 14.36 -13.68 32.38
N VAL A 31 14.36 -14.69 33.27
CA VAL A 31 15.13 -15.93 33.04
C VAL A 31 14.24 -17.19 33.16
N PRO A 32 13.98 -17.92 32.05
CA PRO A 32 13.21 -19.15 32.09
C PRO A 32 13.94 -20.23 32.93
N TYR A 33 13.32 -20.67 34.02
CA TYR A 33 13.81 -21.80 34.83
C TYR A 33 13.18 -23.10 34.36
N THR A 34 13.95 -24.18 34.33
CA THR A 34 13.45 -25.48 33.87
C THR A 34 12.52 -26.15 34.89
N CYS A 35 11.46 -26.80 34.42
CA CYS A 35 10.48 -27.48 35.28
C CYS A 35 10.12 -28.87 34.76
N THR A 36 9.56 -29.71 35.63
CA THR A 36 8.98 -31.02 35.27
C THR A 36 7.49 -31.08 35.51
N GLU A 37 6.98 -30.27 36.42
CA GLU A 37 5.55 -30.07 36.67
C GLU A 37 5.29 -28.63 37.15
N THR A 38 4.05 -28.17 37.08
CA THR A 38 3.69 -26.79 37.49
C THR A 38 4.01 -26.50 38.96
N ALA A 39 4.04 -27.53 39.82
CA ALA A 39 4.43 -27.37 41.23
C ALA A 39 5.90 -26.92 41.41
N ASP A 40 6.75 -27.12 40.40
CA ASP A 40 8.15 -26.67 40.43
C ASP A 40 8.28 -25.14 40.29
N CYS A 41 7.24 -24.47 39.78
CA CYS A 41 7.27 -23.05 39.42
C CYS A 41 6.90 -22.09 40.55
N GLY A 42 7.00 -22.51 41.81
CA GLY A 42 6.89 -21.63 42.97
C GLY A 42 5.48 -21.14 43.34
N GLY A 43 4.50 -21.24 42.44
CA GLY A 43 3.10 -20.83 42.68
C GLY A 43 2.73 -19.53 41.95
N ASP A 44 1.80 -18.74 42.51
CA ASP A 44 1.46 -17.37 42.05
C ASP A 44 1.04 -17.22 40.57
N GLY A 45 0.47 -18.28 39.99
CA GLY A 45 -0.05 -18.28 38.61
C GLY A 45 0.95 -18.74 37.56
N TYR A 46 2.21 -19.02 37.94
CA TYR A 46 3.18 -19.60 37.00
C TYR A 46 2.75 -21.01 36.57
N VAL A 47 2.97 -21.31 35.30
CA VAL A 47 2.70 -22.60 34.65
C VAL A 47 4.00 -23.21 34.13
N CYS A 48 4.05 -24.55 34.06
CA CYS A 48 5.17 -25.28 33.48
C CYS A 48 4.84 -25.68 32.03
N THR A 49 5.25 -24.83 31.07
CA THR A 49 5.04 -25.02 29.63
C THR A 49 6.30 -25.60 28.95
N SER A 50 6.25 -25.81 27.64
CA SER A 50 7.35 -26.37 26.85
C SER A 50 7.51 -25.64 25.53
N LEU A 51 8.76 -25.36 25.16
CA LEU A 51 9.10 -24.91 23.82
C LEU A 51 8.67 -25.94 22.76
N PRO A 52 8.55 -25.55 21.48
CA PRO A 52 8.06 -26.41 20.41
C PRO A 52 9.02 -27.59 20.17
N ASP A 53 8.56 -28.57 19.39
CA ASP A 53 9.36 -29.74 19.01
C ASP A 53 9.93 -30.56 20.19
N ASN A 54 9.18 -30.62 21.29
CA ASN A 54 9.61 -31.23 22.57
C ASN A 54 10.87 -30.55 23.16
N GLY A 55 10.92 -29.22 23.06
CA GLY A 55 11.96 -28.42 23.67
C GLY A 55 11.98 -28.49 25.21
N PRO A 56 12.97 -27.83 25.85
CA PRO A 56 13.05 -27.78 27.29
C PRO A 56 11.78 -27.14 27.88
N ARG A 57 11.34 -27.68 29.01
CA ARG A 57 10.22 -27.14 29.78
C ARG A 57 10.69 -26.00 30.66
N TYR A 58 9.86 -24.98 30.83
CA TYR A 58 10.17 -23.82 31.67
C TYR A 58 8.94 -23.28 32.40
N CYS A 59 9.22 -22.53 33.47
CA CYS A 59 8.22 -21.77 34.21
C CYS A 59 7.94 -20.45 33.51
N CYS A 60 6.66 -20.14 33.33
CA CYS A 60 6.16 -18.97 32.64
C CYS A 60 4.94 -18.41 33.38
N LEU A 61 4.77 -17.09 33.42
CA LEU A 61 3.59 -16.44 34.02
C LEU A 61 2.72 -15.88 32.90
N PRO A 62 1.53 -16.45 32.62
CA PRO A 62 0.76 -16.07 31.44
C PRO A 62 0.26 -14.62 31.50
N ASP A 63 0.65 -13.83 30.50
CA ASP A 63 0.07 -12.54 30.14
C ASP A 63 -0.82 -12.71 28.91
N PRO A 64 -2.04 -12.13 28.85
CA PRO A 64 -2.87 -12.20 27.64
C PRO A 64 -2.28 -11.49 26.41
N ALA A 65 -1.21 -10.70 26.55
CA ALA A 65 -0.58 -10.00 25.45
C ALA A 65 0.84 -10.52 25.17
N GLU A 66 1.05 -11.05 23.98
CA GLU A 66 2.38 -11.36 23.46
C GLU A 66 3.09 -10.07 23.03
N VAL A 67 4.34 -9.87 23.45
CA VAL A 67 5.17 -8.74 23.01
C VAL A 67 6.51 -9.22 22.48
N CYS A 68 7.09 -8.47 21.54
CA CYS A 68 8.40 -8.81 20.99
C CYS A 68 9.53 -8.54 21.99
N ASN A 69 9.74 -9.42 22.96
CA ASN A 69 10.76 -9.27 23.99
C ASN A 69 11.72 -10.49 24.07
N GLY A 70 11.50 -11.51 23.23
CA GLY A 70 12.28 -12.76 23.23
C GLY A 70 11.86 -13.77 24.30
N LEU A 71 10.73 -13.53 24.96
CA LEU A 71 10.08 -14.41 25.93
C LEU A 71 8.76 -14.92 25.32
N ASP A 72 8.26 -16.00 25.91
CA ASP A 72 6.89 -16.47 25.67
C ASP A 72 6.05 -15.84 26.78
N ASP A 73 5.32 -14.77 26.47
CA ASP A 73 4.58 -14.00 27.46
C ASP A 73 3.23 -14.65 27.78
N ASP A 74 2.57 -15.26 26.79
CA ASP A 74 1.27 -15.91 26.95
C ASP A 74 1.34 -17.40 27.37
N CYS A 75 2.56 -17.93 27.47
CA CYS A 75 2.90 -19.29 27.87
C CYS A 75 2.35 -20.38 26.93
N ASP A 76 2.05 -20.08 25.68
CA ASP A 76 1.54 -21.04 24.70
C ASP A 76 2.64 -21.98 24.13
N GLY A 77 3.90 -21.70 24.47
CA GLY A 77 5.08 -22.47 24.10
C GLY A 77 5.72 -22.03 22.78
N LEU A 78 5.19 -21.01 22.11
CA LEU A 78 5.83 -20.28 21.03
C LEU A 78 6.45 -19.00 21.61
N VAL A 79 7.50 -18.48 21.00
CA VAL A 79 8.17 -17.24 21.47
C VAL A 79 7.91 -16.17 20.44
N ASP A 80 7.47 -14.99 20.89
CA ASP A 80 7.22 -13.81 20.07
C ASP A 80 6.19 -14.08 18.93
N ASN A 81 5.18 -14.92 19.17
CA ASN A 81 4.14 -15.30 18.19
C ASN A 81 2.89 -14.43 18.30
N LEU A 82 2.91 -13.28 17.64
CA LEU A 82 1.76 -12.38 17.63
C LEU A 82 0.55 -13.03 16.91
N GLU A 83 -0.47 -13.49 17.63
CA GLU A 83 -1.72 -14.03 17.05
C GLU A 83 -2.72 -12.94 16.61
N THR A 84 -2.23 -11.80 16.11
CA THR A 84 -3.09 -10.63 15.83
C THR A 84 -2.94 -10.15 14.38
N ALA A 85 -4.08 -10.08 13.68
CA ALA A 85 -4.16 -9.41 12.39
C ALA A 85 -3.78 -7.94 12.50
N CYS A 86 -3.10 -7.41 11.49
CA CYS A 86 -2.67 -6.02 11.46
C CYS A 86 -3.03 -5.38 10.13
N TYR A 87 -3.18 -4.06 10.17
CA TYR A 87 -3.36 -3.25 8.99
C TYR A 87 -2.84 -1.85 9.28
N THR A 88 -1.90 -1.39 8.47
CA THR A 88 -1.23 -0.09 8.65
C THR A 88 -1.74 0.99 7.71
N GLY A 89 -2.73 0.67 6.87
CA GLY A 89 -3.37 1.59 5.95
C GLY A 89 -4.28 2.62 6.64
N PRO A 90 -4.74 3.64 5.88
CA PRO A 90 -5.70 4.64 6.36
C PRO A 90 -7.00 4.02 6.90
N GLU A 91 -7.71 4.78 7.74
CA GLU A 91 -9.03 4.37 8.20
C GLU A 91 -10.02 4.36 7.02
N GLY A 92 -10.80 3.28 6.89
CA GLY A 92 -11.82 3.13 5.84
C GLY A 92 -11.36 2.37 4.60
N THR A 93 -10.07 2.06 4.44
CA THR A 93 -9.54 1.32 3.28
C THR A 93 -9.39 -0.19 3.53
N LEU A 94 -9.55 -0.64 4.78
CA LEU A 94 -9.46 -2.07 5.12
C LEU A 94 -10.62 -2.85 4.52
N ASP A 95 -10.31 -3.96 3.84
CA ASP A 95 -11.26 -4.84 3.16
C ASP A 95 -12.09 -4.13 2.08
N VAL A 96 -11.53 -3.05 1.51
CA VAL A 96 -12.06 -2.34 0.34
C VAL A 96 -11.16 -2.64 -0.85
N GLY A 97 -11.75 -2.94 -1.99
CA GLY A 97 -11.00 -3.27 -3.20
C GLY A 97 -10.05 -4.45 -3.01
N LEU A 98 -8.77 -4.21 -3.27
CA LEU A 98 -7.68 -5.16 -3.09
C LEU A 98 -7.08 -5.14 -1.69
N CYS A 99 -7.35 -4.10 -0.89
CA CYS A 99 -6.72 -3.91 0.40
C CYS A 99 -7.20 -4.91 1.44
N HIS A 100 -6.26 -5.48 2.19
CA HIS A 100 -6.57 -6.39 3.28
C HIS A 100 -5.50 -6.38 4.36
N ALA A 101 -5.90 -6.83 5.54
CA ALA A 101 -5.01 -7.02 6.67
C ALA A 101 -3.95 -8.11 6.40
N GLY A 102 -2.81 -7.97 7.06
CA GLY A 102 -1.76 -8.98 7.15
C GLY A 102 -1.70 -9.63 8.54
N GLU A 103 -0.62 -10.37 8.79
CA GLU A 103 -0.32 -10.97 10.08
C GLU A 103 0.83 -10.22 10.75
N SER A 104 0.70 -9.98 12.06
CA SER A 104 1.75 -9.34 12.84
C SER A 104 2.88 -10.34 13.08
N ILE A 105 4.13 -9.90 12.90
CA ILE A 105 5.31 -10.69 13.26
C ILE A 105 6.28 -9.85 14.08
N CYS A 106 7.04 -10.52 14.95
CA CYS A 106 8.19 -9.90 15.60
C CYS A 106 9.41 -9.93 14.68
N THR A 107 10.03 -8.77 14.51
CA THR A 107 11.27 -8.60 13.77
C THR A 107 12.48 -8.82 14.68
N ARG A 108 13.68 -8.92 14.07
CA ARG A 108 14.93 -9.11 14.82
C ARG A 108 15.29 -7.95 15.76
N ASP A 109 14.74 -6.77 15.55
CA ASP A 109 14.95 -5.59 16.39
C ASP A 109 13.85 -5.41 17.45
N ALA A 110 13.09 -6.47 17.74
CA ALA A 110 12.00 -6.45 18.73
C ALA A 110 10.90 -5.43 18.39
N SER A 111 10.65 -5.22 17.08
CA SER A 111 9.54 -4.40 16.60
C SER A 111 8.47 -5.28 15.93
N ILE A 112 7.26 -4.72 15.80
CA ILE A 112 6.14 -5.40 15.13
C ILE A 112 6.15 -4.97 13.67
N ALA A 113 6.17 -5.95 12.77
CA ALA A 113 5.93 -5.75 11.35
C ALA A 113 4.62 -6.42 10.95
N CYS A 114 3.89 -5.80 10.02
CA CYS A 114 2.71 -6.40 9.42
C CYS A 114 3.07 -7.03 8.08
N VAL A 115 3.00 -8.36 7.98
CA VAL A 115 3.40 -9.09 6.79
C VAL A 115 2.18 -9.59 6.05
N GLY A 116 2.18 -9.40 4.73
CA GLY A 116 1.11 -9.84 3.85
C GLY A 116 -0.08 -8.87 3.80
N GLU A 117 -0.02 -7.71 4.43
CA GLU A 117 -1.02 -6.66 4.19
C GLU A 117 -0.91 -6.11 2.76
N VAL A 118 -2.06 -5.69 2.22
CA VAL A 118 -2.14 -4.93 0.96
C VAL A 118 -2.71 -3.55 1.28
N LEU A 119 -1.91 -2.53 1.00
CA LEU A 119 -2.21 -1.13 1.28
C LEU A 119 -2.67 -0.39 0.02
N PRO A 120 -3.40 0.73 0.19
CA PRO A 120 -3.76 1.63 -0.91
C PRO A 120 -2.57 1.98 -1.80
N GLY A 121 -2.74 1.74 -3.08
CA GLY A 121 -1.79 2.04 -4.15
C GLY A 121 -2.21 3.26 -4.96
N LEU A 122 -1.61 3.38 -6.14
CA LEU A 122 -2.08 4.28 -7.19
C LEU A 122 -3.00 3.48 -8.11
N GLU A 123 -4.14 4.05 -8.47
CA GLU A 123 -5.04 3.49 -9.46
C GLU A 123 -4.32 3.12 -10.75
N THR A 124 -4.51 1.87 -11.15
CA THR A 124 -4.13 1.37 -12.45
C THR A 124 -5.38 0.84 -13.13
N CYS A 125 -5.52 1.17 -14.40
CA CYS A 125 -6.63 0.71 -15.22
C CYS A 125 -6.60 -0.81 -15.46
N ASN A 126 -6.97 -1.60 -14.45
CA ASN A 126 -6.80 -3.05 -14.39
C ASN A 126 -8.10 -3.78 -14.00
N GLY A 127 -9.19 -3.05 -13.74
CA GLY A 127 -10.49 -3.59 -13.34
C GLY A 127 -10.60 -3.88 -11.84
N LEU A 128 -9.68 -3.36 -11.04
CA LEU A 128 -9.61 -3.50 -9.60
C LEU A 128 -9.54 -2.10 -8.96
N ASP A 129 -9.80 -2.07 -7.67
CA ASP A 129 -9.72 -0.89 -6.81
C ASP A 129 -8.37 -0.97 -6.09
N ASP A 130 -7.36 -0.32 -6.67
CA ASP A 130 -5.97 -0.36 -6.24
C ASP A 130 -5.70 0.62 -5.09
N ASP A 131 -6.42 1.74 -5.03
CA ASP A 131 -6.31 2.75 -3.98
C ASP A 131 -7.28 2.52 -2.80
N CYS A 132 -8.20 1.57 -2.95
CA CYS A 132 -9.11 1.08 -1.93
C CYS A 132 -10.08 2.16 -1.42
N ASP A 133 -10.51 3.07 -2.30
CA ASP A 133 -11.52 4.10 -2.02
C ASP A 133 -12.97 3.62 -2.27
N GLY A 134 -13.13 2.46 -2.91
CA GLY A 134 -14.41 1.82 -3.19
C GLY A 134 -14.97 2.08 -4.60
N ALA A 135 -14.30 2.87 -5.42
CA ALA A 135 -14.47 2.93 -6.87
C ALA A 135 -13.49 1.97 -7.56
N VAL A 136 -13.66 1.76 -8.86
CA VAL A 136 -12.76 0.89 -9.65
C VAL A 136 -12.32 1.69 -10.86
N ASP A 137 -11.01 1.72 -11.10
CA ASP A 137 -10.37 2.38 -12.22
C ASP A 137 -10.79 3.87 -12.36
N GLU A 138 -10.82 4.60 -11.25
CA GLU A 138 -11.05 6.05 -11.20
C GLU A 138 -9.76 6.87 -11.34
N ASP A 139 -9.84 8.19 -11.15
CA ASP A 139 -8.71 9.12 -11.25
C ASP A 139 -8.01 9.24 -12.63
N PHE A 140 -8.54 8.60 -13.67
CA PHE A 140 -8.14 8.80 -15.06
C PHE A 140 -8.90 9.97 -15.72
N ASP A 141 -8.21 10.78 -16.53
CA ASP A 141 -8.85 11.81 -17.35
C ASP A 141 -9.50 11.20 -18.59
N LEU A 142 -10.73 10.72 -18.42
CA LEU A 142 -11.49 10.13 -19.53
C LEU A 142 -11.93 11.14 -20.61
N LYS A 143 -11.65 12.44 -20.46
CA LYS A 143 -12.13 13.46 -21.40
C LYS A 143 -11.06 13.95 -22.34
N THR A 144 -9.81 13.96 -21.90
CA THR A 144 -8.72 14.54 -22.70
C THR A 144 -7.49 13.64 -22.80
N ASP A 145 -7.37 12.59 -21.99
CA ASP A 145 -6.27 11.64 -22.11
C ASP A 145 -6.49 10.69 -23.31
N PRO A 146 -5.61 10.70 -24.33
CA PRO A 146 -5.68 9.75 -25.44
C PRO A 146 -5.52 8.29 -25.01
N GLY A 147 -4.92 7.98 -23.86
CA GLY A 147 -4.78 6.59 -23.37
C GLY A 147 -6.00 6.05 -22.61
N HIS A 148 -6.93 6.91 -22.24
CA HIS A 148 -8.10 6.54 -21.44
C HIS A 148 -9.38 7.20 -21.99
N CYS A 149 -9.49 7.38 -23.30
CA CYS A 149 -10.50 8.26 -23.87
C CYS A 149 -11.91 7.69 -23.76
N GLY A 150 -12.76 8.29 -22.93
CA GLY A 150 -14.15 7.87 -22.68
C GLY A 150 -14.29 6.61 -21.83
N ALA A 151 -13.26 5.78 -21.78
CA ALA A 151 -13.16 4.60 -20.94
C ALA A 151 -11.70 4.25 -20.69
N CYS A 152 -11.51 3.47 -19.64
CA CYS A 152 -10.22 3.02 -19.20
C CYS A 152 -9.53 2.11 -20.25
N ASN A 153 -8.22 2.31 -20.51
CA ASN A 153 -7.43 1.69 -21.59
C ASN A 153 -8.05 1.85 -23.01
N ASN A 154 -8.88 2.86 -23.23
CA ASN A 154 -9.39 3.17 -24.55
C ASN A 154 -8.44 4.13 -25.28
N ASP A 155 -7.35 3.56 -25.79
CA ASP A 155 -6.31 4.29 -26.51
C ASP A 155 -6.84 4.82 -27.85
N CYS A 156 -6.83 6.14 -28.03
CA CYS A 156 -6.96 6.75 -29.34
C CYS A 156 -5.76 6.38 -30.22
N SER A 157 -6.01 6.18 -31.51
CA SER A 157 -4.92 5.95 -32.46
C SER A 157 -3.99 7.16 -32.56
N PHE A 158 -2.78 6.97 -33.10
CA PHE A 158 -1.81 8.06 -33.28
C PHE A 158 -2.37 9.28 -34.03
N LEU A 159 -3.38 9.10 -34.89
CA LEU A 159 -4.04 10.16 -35.67
C LEU A 159 -5.28 10.74 -34.97
N GLN A 160 -5.49 10.47 -33.69
CA GLN A 160 -6.68 10.87 -32.96
C GLN A 160 -6.35 11.58 -31.66
N ASP A 161 -7.15 12.58 -31.33
CA ASP A 161 -7.17 13.24 -30.03
C ASP A 161 -8.39 12.77 -29.24
N CYS A 162 -8.28 12.80 -27.90
CA CYS A 162 -9.43 12.62 -27.04
C CYS A 162 -10.14 13.94 -26.82
N VAL A 163 -11.38 14.05 -27.30
CA VAL A 163 -12.20 15.25 -27.11
C VAL A 163 -13.53 14.87 -26.48
N ASN A 164 -13.71 15.26 -25.22
CA ASN A 164 -14.92 14.97 -24.43
C ASN A 164 -15.21 13.46 -24.32
N GLY A 165 -14.16 12.63 -24.29
CA GLY A 165 -14.28 11.17 -24.17
C GLY A 165 -14.62 10.45 -25.46
N GLU A 166 -14.44 11.11 -26.61
CA GLU A 166 -14.52 10.47 -27.92
C GLU A 166 -13.19 10.65 -28.65
N CYS A 167 -12.65 9.55 -29.19
CA CYS A 167 -11.48 9.60 -30.06
C CYS A 167 -11.88 10.19 -31.42
N VAL A 168 -11.58 11.47 -31.61
CA VAL A 168 -11.83 12.17 -32.86
C VAL A 168 -10.55 12.19 -33.68
N ARG A 169 -10.65 12.16 -35.01
CA ARG A 169 -9.47 12.39 -35.85
C ARG A 169 -8.89 13.76 -35.49
N ARG A 170 -7.57 13.84 -35.40
CA ARG A 170 -6.86 15.11 -35.43
C ARG A 170 -7.26 15.84 -36.70
N GLN A 171 -7.31 17.16 -36.63
CA GLN A 171 -7.66 18.01 -37.76
C GLN A 171 -6.52 18.98 -37.99
N GLU A 172 -6.27 19.29 -39.25
CA GLU A 172 -5.42 20.42 -39.61
C GLU A 172 -5.96 21.70 -38.97
N LEU A 173 -5.17 22.26 -38.05
CA LEU A 173 -5.60 23.41 -37.24
C LEU A 173 -5.33 24.71 -38.00
N ASP A 174 -4.26 24.75 -38.79
CA ASP A 174 -3.90 25.86 -39.66
C ASP A 174 -3.59 25.38 -41.08
N CYS A 175 -4.56 25.52 -41.98
CA CYS A 175 -4.46 25.16 -43.40
C CYS A 175 -3.50 26.04 -44.23
N ALA A 176 -2.50 26.67 -43.61
CA ALA A 176 -1.61 27.67 -44.20
C ALA A 176 -0.16 27.64 -43.67
N ASN A 177 0.13 26.81 -42.67
CA ASN A 177 1.38 26.87 -41.92
C ASN A 177 2.49 25.99 -42.52
N GLY A 178 2.17 25.15 -43.52
CA GLY A 178 3.10 24.22 -44.15
C GLY A 178 3.40 22.98 -43.31
N GLN A 179 2.61 22.72 -42.28
CA GLN A 179 2.73 21.58 -41.38
C GLN A 179 1.60 20.60 -41.63
N ASP A 180 1.82 19.39 -41.15
CA ASP A 180 0.87 18.29 -41.10
C ASP A 180 0.48 18.19 -39.62
N ASP A 181 -0.48 19.02 -39.20
CA ASP A 181 -0.84 19.17 -37.78
C ASP A 181 -1.53 17.89 -37.25
N ASP A 182 -2.11 17.08 -38.13
CA ASP A 182 -2.86 15.87 -37.78
C ASP A 182 -2.03 14.56 -37.91
N GLY A 183 -0.93 14.61 -38.67
CA GLY A 183 0.06 13.57 -38.87
C GLY A 183 -0.28 12.57 -39.98
N ASP A 184 -1.26 12.83 -40.83
CA ASP A 184 -1.76 11.89 -41.84
C ASP A 184 -0.90 11.84 -43.13
N GLY A 185 0.10 12.72 -43.22
CA GLY A 185 1.06 12.81 -44.31
C GLY A 185 0.68 13.81 -45.41
N PHE A 186 -0.42 14.54 -45.26
CA PHE A 186 -0.80 15.68 -46.08
C PHE A 186 -0.65 16.98 -45.29
N THR A 187 -0.32 18.08 -45.97
CA THR A 187 -0.11 19.39 -45.33
C THR A 187 -1.11 20.40 -45.87
N ASP A 188 -1.70 21.22 -45.00
CA ASP A 188 -2.55 22.35 -45.37
C ASP A 188 -3.68 21.95 -46.35
N CYS A 189 -3.89 22.73 -47.42
CA CYS A 189 -4.85 22.45 -48.49
C CYS A 189 -4.60 21.16 -49.30
N GLN A 190 -3.44 20.50 -49.14
CA GLN A 190 -3.23 19.18 -49.73
C GLN A 190 -4.11 18.14 -49.05
N ASP A 191 -4.39 18.32 -47.76
CA ASP A 191 -5.37 17.54 -47.03
C ASP A 191 -6.78 18.13 -47.19
N ARG A 192 -7.58 17.52 -48.07
CA ARG A 192 -8.96 17.96 -48.28
C ARG A 192 -9.95 17.40 -47.27
N ALA A 193 -9.55 16.38 -46.53
CA ALA A 193 -10.41 15.81 -45.50
C ALA A 193 -10.56 16.81 -44.37
N ASP A 194 -9.48 17.50 -44.01
CA ASP A 194 -9.43 18.40 -42.87
C ASP A 194 -9.35 19.89 -43.28
N CYS A 195 -8.85 20.22 -44.48
CA CYS A 195 -8.90 21.55 -45.10
C CYS A 195 -9.81 21.60 -46.36
N PRO A 196 -11.15 21.63 -46.22
CA PRO A 196 -12.07 21.70 -47.36
C PRO A 196 -11.91 23.00 -48.17
N THR A 197 -12.42 23.03 -49.40
CA THR A 197 -12.19 24.12 -50.36
C THR A 197 -12.78 25.49 -49.98
N ASN A 198 -13.38 25.61 -48.79
CA ASN A 198 -13.89 26.87 -48.26
C ASN A 198 -13.08 27.37 -47.05
N THR A 199 -12.07 26.63 -46.59
CA THR A 199 -11.21 27.01 -45.47
C THR A 199 -10.22 28.09 -45.93
N GLN A 200 -10.05 29.12 -45.10
CA GLN A 200 -9.06 30.18 -45.34
C GLN A 200 -7.67 29.63 -45.02
N CYS A 201 -6.70 29.95 -45.87
CA CYS A 201 -5.37 29.31 -45.85
C CYS A 201 -4.23 30.35 -45.94
N GLY A 202 -4.42 31.57 -45.44
CA GLY A 202 -3.35 32.57 -45.48
C GLY A 202 -3.48 33.65 -44.41
N PRO A 203 -2.39 34.39 -44.10
CA PRO A 203 -2.43 35.47 -43.14
C PRO A 203 -3.38 36.58 -43.58
N LEU A 204 -3.99 37.27 -42.60
CA LEU A 204 -5.03 38.29 -42.75
C LEU A 204 -4.63 39.58 -43.50
N ARG A 205 -3.87 39.53 -44.60
CA ARG A 205 -3.52 40.70 -45.42
C ARG A 205 -3.43 40.36 -46.90
N SER A 206 -4.59 40.18 -47.54
CA SER A 206 -4.72 40.72 -48.90
C SER A 206 -4.87 42.25 -48.78
N ALA A 207 -4.61 42.96 -49.88
CA ALA A 207 -4.73 44.42 -49.94
C ALA A 207 -6.18 44.92 -49.80
N ASP A 208 -7.15 43.99 -49.79
CA ASP A 208 -8.57 44.23 -49.62
C ASP A 208 -9.06 43.48 -48.37
N GLU A 209 -9.57 44.19 -47.38
CA GLU A 209 -9.97 43.68 -46.05
C GLU A 209 -11.06 42.57 -46.05
N ASN A 210 -11.48 42.10 -47.24
CA ASN A 210 -12.54 41.10 -47.45
C ASN A 210 -12.14 39.90 -48.35
N ASP A 211 -10.88 39.80 -48.82
CA ASP A 211 -10.47 38.75 -49.76
C ASP A 211 -9.37 37.86 -49.16
N TYR A 212 -9.76 36.88 -48.34
CA TYR A 212 -8.82 35.90 -47.77
C TYR A 212 -8.70 34.70 -48.71
N PRO A 213 -7.48 34.27 -49.07
CA PRO A 213 -7.28 33.14 -49.97
C PRO A 213 -7.82 31.86 -49.33
N ARG A 214 -8.36 30.98 -50.17
CA ARG A 214 -9.03 29.74 -49.75
C ARG A 214 -8.39 28.52 -50.39
N CYS A 215 -8.53 27.37 -49.73
CA CYS A 215 -8.08 26.11 -50.31
C CYS A 215 -8.85 25.85 -51.61
N GLN A 216 -8.13 25.55 -52.69
CA GLN A 216 -8.72 25.26 -53.99
C GLN A 216 -8.73 23.75 -54.29
N VAL A 217 -9.48 23.37 -55.32
CA VAL A 217 -9.64 21.98 -55.80
C VAL A 217 -8.36 21.35 -56.36
N ASN A 218 -7.22 22.04 -56.32
CA ASN A 218 -5.89 21.55 -56.68
C ASN A 218 -4.92 21.49 -55.48
N GLY A 219 -5.40 21.73 -54.26
CA GLY A 219 -4.58 21.72 -53.03
C GLY A 219 -3.67 22.94 -52.89
N VAL A 220 -4.00 24.03 -53.59
CA VAL A 220 -3.27 25.30 -53.53
C VAL A 220 -4.13 26.32 -52.81
N CYS A 221 -3.50 27.16 -51.99
CA CYS A 221 -4.13 28.34 -51.43
C CYS A 221 -4.15 29.49 -52.46
N LEU A 222 -5.33 29.91 -52.92
CA LEU A 222 -5.51 31.02 -53.88
C LEU A 222 -6.69 31.91 -53.50
#